data_AF-A0AAE4AMH1-F1
#
_entry.id   AF-A0AAE4AMH1-F1
#
_cell.length_a   1.000
_cell.length_b   1.000
_cell.length_c   1.000
_cell.angle_alpha   90.00
_cell.angle_beta   90.00
_cell.angle_gamma   90.00
#
_symmetry.space_group_name_H-M   'P 1'
#
loop_
_entity.id
_entity.type
_entity.pdbx_description
1 polymer ?
#
loop_
_entity_poly.entity_id
_entity_poly.type
_entity_poly.pdbx_seq_one_letter_code
_entity_poly.pdbx_strand_id
1 'polypeptide(L)'
;MLLLGIVVWINLVYSLRVTVEGLFTYGLLRVADDGLLDRASAVFSGAEIKLEDSEWRYMRRLVLSSLFEMLALLLEMVLMGYLLWRGTQRPLALAVLLKDVIYIGVMLRMAWRQSATGVVNLLDIKEMPPRSLLLERAGYLFSAAAMCWLLYSVVLQASGLLA
;
A
#
# COMPACT_ATOMS: atom_id res chain seq x y z
N MET A 1 21.60 -12.08 5.96
CA MET A 1 20.94 -12.74 4.81
C MET A 1 19.52 -13.20 5.16
N LEU A 2 19.31 -13.97 6.24
CA LEU A 2 17.98 -14.50 6.59
C LEU A 2 16.91 -13.41 6.85
N LEU A 3 17.22 -12.39 7.65
CA LEU A 3 16.29 -11.27 7.90
C LEU A 3 15.90 -10.53 6.61
N LEU A 4 16.86 -10.30 5.71
CA LEU A 4 16.61 -9.68 4.40
C LEU A 4 15.67 -10.54 3.56
N GLY A 5 15.89 -11.87 3.54
CA GLY A 5 15.02 -12.82 2.86
C GLY A 5 13.58 -12.79 3.40
N ILE A 6 13.41 -12.72 4.73
CA ILE A 6 12.08 -12.58 5.35
C ILE A 6 11.39 -11.29 4.91
N VAL A 7 12.10 -10.15 4.95
CA VAL A 7 11.55 -8.85 4.54
C VAL A 7 11.15 -8.86 3.06
N VAL A 8 12.01 -9.37 2.18
CA VAL A 8 11.71 -9.53 0.76
C VAL A 8 10.50 -10.43 0.55
N TRP A 9 10.41 -11.55 1.27
CA TRP A 9 9.29 -12.49 1.19
C TRP A 9 7.96 -11.86 1.62
N ILE A 10 7.95 -11.13 2.74
CA ILE A 10 6.75 -10.43 3.21
C ILE A 10 6.27 -9.42 2.16
N ASN A 11 7.19 -8.59 1.63
CA ASN A 11 6.85 -7.63 0.57
C ASN A 11 6.37 -8.31 -0.71
N LEU A 12 6.97 -9.45 -1.08
CA LEU A 12 6.55 -10.24 -2.24
C LEU A 12 5.12 -10.75 -2.08
N VAL A 13 4.83 -11.45 -0.98
CA VAL A 13 3.50 -12.02 -0.71
C VAL A 13 2.44 -10.93 -0.66
N TYR A 14 2.74 -9.82 0.03
CA TYR A 14 1.84 -8.67 0.08
C TYR A 14 1.59 -8.08 -1.32
N SER A 15 2.65 -7.84 -2.10
CA SER A 15 2.54 -7.27 -3.45
C SER A 15 1.75 -8.17 -4.41
N LEU A 16 1.96 -9.49 -4.35
CA LEU A 16 1.20 -10.46 -5.14
C LEU A 16 -0.29 -10.45 -4.76
N ARG A 17 -0.60 -10.43 -3.46
CA ARG A 17 -1.98 -10.35 -2.98
C ARG A 17 -2.66 -9.09 -3.48
N VAL A 18 -2.02 -7.93 -3.38
CA VAL A 18 -2.59 -6.66 -3.85
C VAL A 18 -2.73 -6.64 -5.38
N THR A 19 -1.83 -7.29 -6.12
CA THR A 19 -1.95 -7.43 -7.57
C THR A 19 -3.23 -8.18 -7.96
N VAL A 20 -3.58 -9.25 -7.23
CA VAL A 20 -4.75 -10.09 -7.51
C VAL A 20 -6.04 -9.46 -6.98
N GLU A 21 -6.06 -9.09 -5.70
CA GLU A 21 -7.28 -8.68 -4.99
C GLU A 21 -7.45 -7.14 -4.95
N GLY A 22 -6.38 -6.36 -5.13
CA GLY A 22 -6.35 -4.92 -4.85
C GLY A 22 -6.05 -4.62 -3.38
N LEU A 23 -6.00 -3.35 -3.01
CA LEU A 23 -5.78 -2.95 -1.61
C LEU A 23 -6.97 -3.35 -0.71
N PHE A 24 -6.67 -3.64 0.55
CA PHE A 24 -7.68 -3.97 1.56
C PHE A 24 -8.64 -2.81 1.77
N THR A 25 -8.12 -1.58 1.83
CA THR A 25 -8.90 -0.35 2.00
C THR A 25 -9.94 -0.22 0.88
N TYR A 26 -9.55 -0.39 -0.39
CA TYR A 26 -10.53 -0.36 -1.50
C TYR A 26 -11.56 -1.49 -1.44
N GLY A 27 -11.16 -2.70 -1.04
CA GLY A 27 -12.09 -3.80 -0.83
C GLY A 27 -13.16 -3.46 0.21
N LEU A 28 -12.76 -2.86 1.34
CA LEU A 28 -13.67 -2.43 2.40
C LEU A 28 -14.57 -1.26 1.97
N LEU A 29 -14.06 -0.31 1.21
CA LEU A 29 -14.84 0.83 0.70
C LEU A 29 -15.89 0.38 -0.33
N ARG A 30 -15.58 -0.59 -1.19
CA ARG A 30 -16.51 -1.06 -2.23
C ARG A 30 -17.70 -1.84 -1.69
N VAL A 31 -17.52 -2.56 -0.59
CA VAL A 31 -18.57 -3.41 0.02
C VAL A 31 -19.45 -2.62 0.99
N ALA A 32 -18.97 -1.48 1.48
CA ALA A 32 -19.74 -0.60 2.36
C ALA A 32 -20.86 0.11 1.61
N ASP A 33 -22.03 0.21 2.25
CA ASP A 33 -23.13 1.06 1.82
C ASP A 33 -22.77 2.54 1.99
N ASP A 34 -23.43 3.40 1.21
CA ASP A 34 -23.08 4.82 1.15
C ASP A 34 -23.37 5.53 2.49
N GLY A 35 -24.42 5.10 3.20
CA GLY A 35 -24.76 5.64 4.53
C GLY A 35 -23.67 5.37 5.57
N LEU A 36 -23.11 4.15 5.60
CA LEU A 36 -21.96 3.82 6.46
C LEU A 36 -20.72 4.66 6.13
N LEU A 37 -20.47 4.92 4.84
CA LEU A 37 -19.34 5.72 4.39
C LEU A 37 -19.49 7.20 4.75
N ASP A 38 -20.69 7.75 4.66
CA ASP A 38 -21.00 9.13 5.09
C ASP A 38 -20.79 9.30 6.59
N ARG A 39 -21.29 8.33 7.40
CA ARG A 39 -21.08 8.35 8.86
C ARG A 39 -19.61 8.23 9.21
N ALA A 40 -18.88 7.33 8.58
CA ALA A 40 -17.43 7.20 8.79
C ALA A 40 -16.68 8.47 8.40
N SER A 41 -17.03 9.08 7.26
CA SER A 41 -16.48 10.36 6.78
C SER A 41 -16.69 11.49 7.79
N ALA A 42 -17.89 11.58 8.36
CA ALA A 42 -18.23 12.58 9.37
C ALA A 42 -17.43 12.38 10.67
N VAL A 43 -17.27 11.13 11.14
CA VAL A 43 -16.44 10.84 12.32
C VAL A 43 -14.97 11.18 12.08
N PHE A 44 -14.41 10.84 10.91
CA PHE A 44 -13.03 11.22 10.57
C PHE A 44 -12.84 12.74 10.44
N SER A 45 -13.91 13.47 10.13
CA SER A 45 -13.92 14.93 10.05
C SER A 45 -14.17 15.60 11.41
N GLY A 46 -14.24 14.83 12.51
CA GLY A 46 -14.35 15.33 13.88
C GLY A 46 -15.78 15.50 14.40
N ALA A 47 -16.80 14.98 13.70
CA ALA A 47 -18.16 15.01 14.21
C ALA A 47 -18.36 14.00 15.36
N GLU A 48 -18.98 14.44 16.45
CA GLU A 48 -19.37 13.57 17.56
C GLU A 48 -20.64 12.78 17.22
N ILE A 49 -20.46 11.63 16.57
CA ILE A 49 -21.55 10.71 16.20
C ILE A 49 -21.46 9.46 17.07
N LYS A 50 -22.57 9.05 17.68
CA LYS A 50 -22.67 7.73 18.31
C LYS A 50 -22.74 6.67 17.24
N LEU A 51 -21.70 5.85 17.15
CA LEU A 51 -21.61 4.72 16.24
C LEU A 51 -22.22 3.46 16.85
N GLU A 52 -22.83 2.63 16.01
CA GLU A 52 -23.21 1.27 16.39
C GLU A 52 -21.98 0.34 16.42
N ASP A 53 -22.09 -0.80 17.11
CA ASP A 53 -20.99 -1.77 17.24
C ASP A 53 -20.52 -2.34 15.89
N SER A 54 -21.41 -2.43 14.90
CA SER A 54 -21.12 -2.82 13.51
C SER A 54 -20.25 -1.75 12.81
N GLU A 55 -20.62 -0.48 12.94
CA GLU A 55 -19.94 0.67 12.33
C GLU A 55 -18.56 0.89 12.95
N TRP A 56 -18.46 0.74 14.27
CA TRP A 56 -17.17 0.79 14.97
C TRP A 56 -16.22 -0.31 14.50
N ARG A 57 -16.72 -1.53 14.34
CA ARG A 57 -15.91 -2.64 13.79
C ARG A 57 -15.48 -2.37 12.36
N TYR A 58 -16.34 -1.77 11.54
CA TYR A 58 -15.98 -1.35 10.19
C TYR A 58 -14.86 -0.31 10.19
N MET A 59 -15.03 0.79 10.95
CA MET A 59 -14.02 1.84 11.06
C MET A 59 -12.68 1.31 11.56
N ARG A 60 -12.71 0.45 12.60
CA ARG A 60 -11.51 -0.20 13.11
C ARG A 60 -10.81 -1.03 12.04
N ARG A 61 -11.55 -1.81 11.24
CA ARG A 61 -10.97 -2.59 10.13
C ARG A 61 -10.37 -1.67 9.07
N LEU A 62 -11.08 -0.60 8.70
CA LEU A 62 -10.60 0.37 7.72
C LEU A 62 -9.27 0.99 8.16
N VAL A 63 -9.19 1.51 9.40
CA VAL A 63 -7.96 2.10 9.96
C VAL A 63 -6.83 1.07 10.02
N LEU A 64 -7.09 -0.14 10.53
CA LEU A 64 -6.08 -1.18 10.60
C LEU A 64 -5.58 -1.57 9.21
N SER A 65 -6.47 -1.73 8.23
CA SER A 65 -6.11 -2.01 6.84
C SER A 65 -5.21 -0.92 6.26
N SER A 66 -5.56 0.35 6.44
CA SER A 66 -4.72 1.46 5.96
C SER A 66 -3.36 1.51 6.66
N LEU A 67 -3.29 1.20 7.96
CA LEU A 67 -2.02 1.10 8.70
C LEU A 67 -1.14 -0.04 8.18
N PHE A 68 -1.73 -1.21 7.89
CA PHE A 68 -1.00 -2.33 7.30
C PHE A 68 -0.46 -2.01 5.90
N GLU A 69 -1.25 -1.34 5.07
CA GLU A 69 -0.85 -0.91 3.74
C GLU A 69 0.31 0.09 3.79
N MET A 70 0.24 1.06 4.71
CA MET A 70 1.31 2.01 4.96
C MET A 70 2.58 1.33 5.48
N LEU A 71 2.44 0.36 6.39
CA LEU A 71 3.57 -0.38 6.92
C LEU A 71 4.27 -1.20 5.82
N ALA A 72 3.52 -1.82 4.92
CA ALA A 72 4.07 -2.55 3.79
C ALA A 72 4.85 -1.62 2.84
N LEU A 73 4.29 -0.45 2.53
CA LEU A 73 4.97 0.57 1.73
C LEU A 73 6.27 1.04 2.39
N LEU A 74 6.24 1.34 3.69
CA LEU A 74 7.43 1.75 4.44
C LEU A 74 8.49 0.65 4.45
N LEU A 75 8.08 -0.61 4.60
CA LEU A 75 8.98 -1.76 4.57
C LEU A 75 9.65 -1.90 3.19
N GLU A 76 8.91 -1.71 2.10
CA GLU A 76 9.44 -1.68 0.73
C GLU A 76 10.45 -0.55 0.54
N MET A 77 10.11 0.68 0.97
CA MET A 77 11.01 1.82 0.86
C MET A 77 12.30 1.63 1.68
N VAL A 78 12.21 1.12 2.91
CA VAL A 78 13.38 0.83 3.76
C VAL A 78 14.25 -0.25 3.13
N LEU A 79 13.64 -1.30 2.57
CA LEU A 79 14.35 -2.35 1.86
C LEU A 79 15.11 -1.80 0.64
N MET A 80 14.45 -1.00 -0.20
CA MET A 80 15.09 -0.41 -1.38
C MET A 80 16.17 0.61 -0.99
N GLY A 81 15.92 1.43 0.03
CA GLY A 81 16.91 2.36 0.59
C GLY A 81 18.16 1.64 1.10
N TYR A 82 17.97 0.50 1.78
CA TYR A 82 19.08 -0.36 2.21
C TYR A 82 19.89 -0.91 1.02
N LEU A 83 19.22 -1.38 -0.03
CA LEU A 83 19.88 -1.89 -1.24
C LEU A 83 20.68 -0.80 -1.98
N LEU A 84 20.13 0.41 -2.08
CA LEU A 84 20.83 1.57 -2.62
C LEU A 84 22.10 1.92 -1.83
N TRP A 85 21.97 1.97 -0.50
CA TRP A 85 23.09 2.25 0.40
C TRP A 85 24.23 1.25 0.24
N ARG A 86 23.89 -0.04 0.13
CA ARG A 86 24.85 -1.13 -0.11
C ARG A 86 25.39 -1.17 -1.54
N GLY A 87 24.81 -0.41 -2.45
CA GLY A 87 25.17 -0.39 -3.87
C GLY A 87 24.77 -1.65 -4.63
N THR A 88 23.92 -2.50 -4.05
CA THR A 88 23.47 -3.75 -4.66
C THR A 88 22.19 -3.50 -5.45
N GLN A 89 22.16 -3.91 -6.72
CA GLN A 89 20.98 -3.77 -7.59
C GLN A 89 20.39 -2.34 -7.63
N ARG A 90 21.27 -1.34 -7.63
CA ARG A 90 20.91 0.09 -7.68
C ARG A 90 19.81 0.45 -8.69
N PRO A 91 19.86 0.02 -9.97
CA PRO A 91 18.84 0.43 -10.93
C PRO A 91 17.45 -0.11 -10.55
N LEU A 92 17.36 -1.34 -10.04
CA LEU A 92 16.09 -1.91 -9.59
C LEU A 92 15.55 -1.16 -8.36
N ALA A 93 16.41 -0.91 -7.37
CA ALA A 93 16.01 -0.20 -6.16
C ALA A 93 15.56 1.24 -6.45
N LEU A 94 16.23 1.95 -7.38
CA LEU A 94 15.79 3.27 -7.84
C LEU A 94 14.43 3.22 -8.54
N ALA A 95 14.21 2.23 -9.41
CA ALA A 95 12.94 2.10 -10.14
C ALA A 95 11.76 1.83 -9.20
N VAL A 96 11.94 0.96 -8.21
CA VAL A 96 10.92 0.67 -7.19
C VAL A 96 10.64 1.90 -6.34
N LEU A 97 11.68 2.57 -5.83
CA LEU A 97 11.51 3.81 -5.05
C LEU A 97 10.82 4.93 -5.84
N LEU A 98 11.15 5.08 -7.13
CA LEU A 98 10.49 6.07 -7.97
C LEU A 98 8.99 5.78 -8.06
N LYS A 99 8.61 4.51 -8.23
CA LYS A 99 7.20 4.09 -8.20
C LYS A 99 6.53 4.39 -6.85
N ASP A 100 7.20 4.13 -5.73
CA ASP A 100 6.65 4.43 -4.40
C ASP A 100 6.50 5.93 -4.16
N VAL A 101 7.46 6.74 -4.61
CA VAL A 101 7.38 8.21 -4.54
C VAL A 101 6.21 8.73 -5.37
N ILE A 102 5.99 8.20 -6.57
CA ILE A 102 4.83 8.56 -7.40
C ILE A 102 3.53 8.19 -6.68
N TYR A 103 3.46 6.99 -6.10
CA TYR A 103 2.28 6.55 -5.35
C TYR A 103 1.98 7.46 -4.16
N ILE A 104 3.00 7.79 -3.34
CA ILE A 104 2.88 8.73 -2.22
C ILE A 104 2.42 10.11 -2.72
N GLY A 105 2.99 10.60 -3.83
CA GLY A 105 2.60 11.88 -4.43
C GLY A 105 1.13 11.90 -4.85
N VAL A 106 0.61 10.80 -5.40
CA VAL A 106 -0.82 10.66 -5.73
C VAL A 106 -1.67 10.69 -4.47
N MET A 107 -1.31 9.92 -3.44
CA MET A 107 -2.05 9.87 -2.17
C MET A 107 -2.05 11.22 -1.45
N LEU A 108 -0.89 11.91 -1.41
CA LEU A 108 -0.77 13.26 -0.84
C LEU A 108 -1.60 14.28 -1.62
N ARG A 109 -1.66 14.20 -2.96
CA ARG A 109 -2.50 15.07 -3.77
C ARG A 109 -3.98 14.84 -3.47
N MET A 110 -4.41 13.60 -3.25
CA MET A 110 -5.78 13.29 -2.85
C MET A 110 -6.08 13.82 -1.44
N ALA A 111 -5.18 13.58 -0.49
CA ALA A 111 -5.29 14.10 0.87
C ALA A 111 -5.35 15.64 0.90
N TRP A 112 -4.55 16.33 0.08
CA TRP A 112 -4.58 17.79 -0.03
C TRP A 112 -5.92 18.30 -0.57
N ARG A 113 -6.49 17.64 -1.59
CA ARG A 113 -7.81 17.97 -2.12
C ARG A 113 -8.91 17.82 -1.07
N GLN A 114 -8.84 16.75 -0.27
CA GLN A 114 -9.79 16.51 0.82
C GLN A 114 -9.59 17.47 2.01
N SER A 115 -8.34 17.84 2.30
CA SER A 115 -8.04 18.84 3.33
C SER A 115 -8.55 20.22 2.94
N ALA A 116 -8.53 20.58 1.65
CA ALA A 116 -9.04 21.86 1.17
C ALA A 116 -10.57 21.98 1.30
N THR A 117 -11.29 20.86 1.32
CA THR A 117 -12.75 20.83 1.50
C THR A 117 -13.17 20.68 2.97
N GLY A 118 -12.22 20.45 3.89
CA GLY A 118 -12.50 20.28 5.33
C GLY A 118 -13.29 19.01 5.68
N VAL A 119 -13.53 18.12 4.70
CA VAL A 119 -14.31 16.89 4.85
C VAL A 119 -13.55 15.76 4.16
N VAL A 120 -13.28 14.69 4.91
CA VAL A 120 -12.75 13.45 4.35
C VAL A 120 -13.88 12.72 3.64
N ASN A 121 -13.95 12.83 2.31
CA ASN A 121 -15.00 12.17 1.54
C ASN A 121 -14.56 10.75 1.13
N LEU A 122 -15.01 9.73 1.86
CA LEU A 122 -14.73 8.32 1.55
C LEU A 122 -15.49 7.82 0.30
N LEU A 123 -16.60 8.46 -0.07
CA LEU A 123 -17.33 8.14 -1.31
C LEU A 123 -16.50 8.51 -2.54
N ASP A 124 -15.82 9.66 -2.53
CA ASP A 124 -14.91 10.03 -3.63
C ASP A 124 -13.78 9.01 -3.82
N ILE A 125 -13.35 8.35 -2.73
CA ILE A 125 -12.35 7.27 -2.78
C ILE A 125 -12.99 5.97 -3.30
N LYS A 126 -14.24 5.67 -2.96
CA LYS A 126 -14.98 4.51 -3.51
C LYS A 126 -15.19 4.63 -5.01
N GLU A 127 -15.46 5.84 -5.51
CA GLU A 127 -15.72 6.13 -6.93
C GLU A 127 -14.46 6.24 -7.80
N MET A 128 -13.29 5.86 -7.27
CA MET A 128 -12.04 5.98 -8.00
C MET A 128 -12.10 5.23 -9.34
N PRO A 129 -11.73 5.88 -10.46
CA PRO A 129 -11.95 5.33 -11.79
C PRO A 129 -11.21 4.00 -11.96
N PRO A 130 -11.78 3.00 -12.65
CA PRO A 130 -11.21 1.65 -12.75
C PRO A 130 -9.79 1.62 -13.34
N ARG A 131 -9.42 2.62 -14.15
CA ARG A 131 -8.06 2.79 -14.67
C ARG A 131 -7.02 3.04 -13.57
N SER A 132 -7.38 3.77 -12.52
CA SER A 132 -6.49 4.03 -11.38
C SER A 132 -6.18 2.75 -10.59
N LEU A 133 -7.19 1.89 -10.42
CA LEU A 133 -7.03 0.58 -9.76
C LEU A 133 -6.17 -0.37 -10.59
N LEU A 134 -6.27 -0.34 -11.92
CA LEU A 134 -5.40 -1.12 -12.79
C LEU A 134 -3.94 -0.64 -12.71
N LEU A 135 -3.71 0.68 -12.66
CA LEU A 135 -2.38 1.25 -12.49
C LEU A 135 -1.78 0.88 -11.13
N GLU A 136 -2.59 0.90 -10.06
CA GLU A 136 -2.17 0.45 -8.74
C GLU A 136 -1.74 -1.02 -8.77
N ARG A 137 -2.58 -1.91 -9.31
CA ARG A 137 -2.26 -3.33 -9.45
C ARG A 137 -1.01 -3.57 -10.30
N ALA A 138 -0.82 -2.81 -11.37
CA ALA A 138 0.40 -2.87 -12.19
C ALA A 138 1.64 -2.42 -11.39
N GLY A 139 1.51 -1.38 -10.56
CA GLY A 139 2.56 -0.94 -9.66
C GLY A 139 2.97 -2.01 -8.63
N TYR A 140 1.99 -2.71 -8.05
CA TYR A 140 2.27 -3.84 -7.15
C TYR A 140 2.79 -5.08 -7.86
N LEU A 141 2.39 -5.33 -9.12
CA LEU A 141 2.97 -6.39 -9.94
C LEU A 141 4.45 -6.12 -10.20
N PHE A 142 4.80 -4.86 -10.48
CA PHE A 142 6.19 -4.43 -10.64
C PHE A 142 7.00 -4.65 -9.35
N SER A 143 6.45 -4.25 -8.19
CA SER A 143 7.07 -4.53 -6.89
C SER A 143 7.25 -6.04 -6.67
N ALA A 144 6.24 -6.87 -6.94
CA ALA A 144 6.33 -8.31 -6.83
C ALA A 144 7.44 -8.90 -7.72
N ALA A 145 7.53 -8.46 -8.98
CA ALA A 145 8.58 -8.89 -9.89
C ALA A 145 9.99 -8.50 -9.38
N ALA A 146 10.14 -7.29 -8.85
CA ALA A 146 11.38 -6.84 -8.22
C ALA A 146 11.75 -7.67 -6.99
N MET A 147 10.79 -8.00 -6.12
CA MET A 147 11.04 -8.83 -4.94
C MET A 147 11.39 -10.27 -5.31
N CYS A 148 10.74 -10.85 -6.33
CA CYS A 148 11.11 -12.16 -6.87
C CYS A 148 12.57 -12.18 -7.35
N TRP A 149 12.98 -11.16 -8.10
CA TRP A 149 14.35 -11.03 -8.57
C TRP A 149 15.36 -10.88 -7.42
N LEU A 150 15.03 -10.06 -6.41
CA LEU A 150 15.84 -9.90 -5.21
C LEU A 150 15.98 -11.20 -4.43
N LEU A 151 14.87 -11.93 -4.24
CA LEU A 151 14.88 -13.21 -3.54
C LEU A 151 15.76 -14.23 -4.28
N TYR A 152 15.58 -14.34 -5.60
CA TYR A 152 16.42 -15.19 -6.45
C TYR A 152 17.91 -14.85 -6.31
N SER A 153 18.24 -13.55 -6.35
CA SER A 153 19.61 -13.06 -6.22
C SER A 153 20.22 -13.35 -4.84
N VAL A 154 19.44 -13.19 -3.77
CA VAL A 154 19.86 -13.52 -2.39
C VAL A 154 20.11 -15.02 -2.25
N VAL A 155 19.25 -15.86 -2.83
CA VAL A 155 19.42 -17.32 -2.81
C VAL A 155 20.69 -17.73 -3.56
N LEU A 156 20.93 -17.17 -4.75
CA LEU A 156 22.13 -17.45 -5.54
C LEU A 156 23.44 -17.03 -4.84
N GLN A 157 23.44 -15.88 -4.17
CA GLN A 157 24.58 -15.45 -3.36
C GLN A 157 24.80 -16.38 -2.16
N ALA A 158 23.71 -16.80 -1.50
CA ALA A 158 23.80 -17.74 -0.38
C ALA A 158 24.28 -19.13 -0.81
N SER A 159 24.01 -19.55 -2.05
CA SER A 159 24.48 -20.81 -2.61
C SER A 159 25.88 -20.74 -3.23
N GLY A 160 26.55 -19.58 -3.22
CA GLY A 160 27.89 -19.39 -3.79
C GLY A 160 27.96 -19.43 -5.32
N LEU A 161 26.82 -19.30 -6.02
CA LEU A 161 26.74 -19.32 -7.49
C LEU A 161 26.93 -17.93 -8.12
N LEU A 162 26.79 -16.87 -7.32
CA LEU A 162 27.16 -15.50 -7.67
C LEU A 162 28.34 -15.09 -6.79
N ALA A 163 29.55 -15.14 -7.35
CA ALA A 163 30.78 -14.59 -6.76
C ALA A 163 30.93 -13.11 -7.12
#